data_AF-A0A7K2U0M0-F1
#
_entry.id   AF-A0A7K2U0M0-F1
#
_cell.length_a   1.000
_cell.length_b   1.000
_cell.length_c   1.000
_cell.angle_alpha   90.00
_cell.angle_beta   90.00
_cell.angle_gamma   90.00
#
_symmetry.space_group_name_H-M   'P 1'
#
loop_
_entity.id
_entity.type
_entity.pdbx_description
1 polymer ?
#
loop_
_entity_poly.entity_id
_entity_poly.type
_entity_poly.pdbx_seq_one_letter_code
_entity_poly.pdbx_strand_id
1 'polypeptide(L)'
;MTDRWWAGLRRRVEAAGAGPGGGEVFGAFGHRWVVEEPLTLGELAELEAQTGVRLPEEYRDFLLHVGAGGAGPAYGLFPVRRVRGGWRWEGDGADLADLSRLAEPFPDRGPDPKLLDDLLAQCPEEECFDDIEDFDDAIEAWDERGDAVLFAPERTVGAIAICHLGCAQRERLILSGSHRGTVWSDCRADDVDLAPLLHDDGTPVRFDRWYTDWLEKAERTALSAP
;
A
#
# COMPACT_ATOMS: atom_id res chain seq x y z
N MET A 1 -10.32 2.90 23.94
CA MET A 1 -11.36 1.84 23.79
C MET A 1 -11.03 0.89 22.63
N THR A 2 -9.76 0.81 22.20
CA THR A 2 -9.29 0.18 20.95
C THR A 2 -8.72 -1.24 21.14
N ASP A 3 -8.11 -1.57 22.28
CA ASP A 3 -7.56 -2.91 22.58
C ASP A 3 -8.54 -4.06 22.31
N ARG A 4 -9.83 -3.84 22.58
CA ARG A 4 -10.85 -4.89 22.47
C ARG A 4 -11.22 -5.21 21.03
N TRP A 5 -10.92 -4.32 20.08
CA TRP A 5 -11.28 -4.48 18.67
C TRP A 5 -10.30 -5.38 17.92
N TRP A 6 -8.99 -5.22 18.17
CA TRP A 6 -7.94 -6.05 17.57
C TRP A 6 -7.79 -7.42 18.25
N ALA A 7 -8.21 -7.53 19.52
CA ALA A 7 -8.17 -8.77 20.27
C ALA A 7 -8.95 -9.89 19.57
N GLY A 8 -8.23 -10.93 19.13
CA GLY A 8 -8.81 -12.11 18.50
C GLY A 8 -8.96 -12.02 16.98
N LEU A 9 -8.56 -10.93 16.33
CA LEU A 9 -8.53 -10.86 14.86
C LEU A 9 -7.60 -11.92 14.27
N ARG A 10 -6.43 -12.16 14.88
CA ARG A 10 -5.54 -13.25 14.45
C ARG A 10 -6.28 -14.60 14.39
N ARG A 11 -7.03 -14.94 15.44
CA ARG A 11 -7.83 -16.18 15.48
C ARG A 11 -8.93 -16.21 14.43
N ARG A 12 -9.54 -15.06 14.12
CA ARG A 12 -10.55 -14.95 13.06
C ARG A 12 -9.94 -15.20 11.68
N VAL A 13 -8.77 -14.62 11.40
CA VAL A 13 -8.02 -14.85 10.17
C VAL A 13 -7.67 -16.33 10.02
N GLU A 14 -7.13 -16.95 11.08
CA GLU A 14 -6.81 -18.38 11.10
C GLU A 14 -8.07 -19.25 10.88
N ALA A 15 -9.18 -18.91 11.52
CA ALA A 15 -10.44 -19.63 11.37
C ALA A 15 -11.04 -19.51 9.97
N ALA A 16 -10.98 -18.32 9.36
CA ALA A 16 -11.43 -18.10 7.98
C ALA A 16 -10.58 -18.91 6.98
N GLY A 17 -9.26 -18.97 7.19
CA GLY A 17 -8.37 -19.79 6.36
C GLY A 17 -8.55 -21.30 6.51
N ALA A 18 -8.91 -21.76 7.71
CA ALA A 18 -9.23 -23.17 7.98
C ALA A 18 -10.66 -23.57 7.57
N GLY A 19 -11.49 -22.60 7.16
CA GLY A 19 -12.86 -22.84 6.71
C GLY A 19 -12.91 -23.58 5.37
N PRO A 20 -14.04 -24.25 5.05
CA PRO A 20 -14.19 -25.04 3.83
C PRO A 20 -13.99 -24.22 2.55
N GLY A 21 -14.36 -22.93 2.56
CA GLY A 21 -14.13 -21.99 1.46
C GLY A 21 -12.88 -21.11 1.59
N GLY A 22 -11.95 -21.41 2.50
CA GLY A 22 -10.77 -20.56 2.73
C GLY A 22 -9.90 -20.37 1.48
N GLY A 23 -9.90 -21.34 0.56
CA GLY A 23 -9.21 -21.27 -0.73
C GLY A 23 -9.91 -20.41 -1.79
N GLU A 24 -11.22 -20.15 -1.64
CA GLU A 24 -12.01 -19.34 -2.58
C GLU A 24 -11.88 -17.83 -2.32
N VAL A 25 -11.25 -17.45 -1.20
CA VAL A 25 -10.95 -16.05 -0.89
C VAL A 25 -9.89 -15.55 -1.87
N PHE A 26 -10.19 -14.44 -2.53
CA PHE A 26 -9.24 -13.80 -3.44
C PHE A 26 -7.91 -13.54 -2.75
N GLY A 27 -6.81 -13.97 -3.39
CA GLY A 27 -5.46 -13.81 -2.86
C GLY A 27 -5.04 -14.83 -1.79
N ALA A 28 -5.91 -15.76 -1.41
CA ALA A 28 -5.60 -16.83 -0.44
C ALA A 28 -4.36 -17.66 -0.83
N PHE A 29 -4.14 -17.90 -2.12
CA PHE A 29 -2.93 -18.58 -2.61
C PHE A 29 -1.65 -17.77 -2.38
N GLY A 30 -1.74 -16.43 -2.39
CA GLY A 30 -0.62 -15.52 -2.14
C GLY A 30 -0.26 -15.48 -0.67
N HIS A 31 -1.20 -15.03 0.17
CA HIS A 31 -0.93 -14.84 1.60
C HIS A 31 -1.03 -16.13 2.43
N ARG A 32 -1.64 -17.20 1.90
CA ARG A 32 -1.77 -18.53 2.51
C ARG A 32 -2.35 -18.54 3.92
N TRP A 33 -3.10 -17.50 4.28
CA TRP A 33 -3.61 -17.27 5.63
C TRP A 33 -2.54 -17.24 6.73
N VAL A 34 -1.26 -17.05 6.36
CA VAL A 34 -0.16 -16.95 7.33
C VAL A 34 -0.06 -15.53 7.83
N VAL A 35 -0.26 -15.34 9.13
CA VAL A 35 -0.01 -14.06 9.82
C VAL A 35 1.34 -14.16 10.52
N GLU A 36 2.19 -13.14 10.37
CA GLU A 36 3.46 -13.06 11.08
C GLU A 36 3.24 -12.89 12.59
N GLU A 37 4.25 -13.23 13.40
CA GLU A 37 4.14 -12.98 14.84
C GLU A 37 4.02 -11.46 15.12
N PRO A 38 3.19 -11.06 16.10
CA PRO A 38 3.11 -9.68 16.52
C PRO A 38 4.45 -9.17 17.05
N LEU A 39 4.71 -7.89 16.83
CA LEU A 39 5.85 -7.21 17.42
C LEU A 39 5.65 -7.01 18.92
N THR A 40 6.76 -7.00 19.66
CA THR A 40 6.78 -6.49 21.02
C THR A 40 6.75 -4.96 21.04
N LEU A 41 6.37 -4.37 22.18
CA LEU A 41 6.46 -2.92 22.37
C LEU A 41 7.86 -2.35 22.14
N GLY A 42 8.90 -3.12 22.50
CA GLY A 42 10.29 -2.73 22.28
C GLY A 42 10.67 -2.71 20.80
N GLU A 43 10.28 -3.74 20.06
CA GLU A 43 10.50 -3.82 18.60
C GLU A 43 9.76 -2.72 17.85
N LEU A 44 8.50 -2.44 18.22
CA LEU A 44 7.75 -1.33 17.66
C LEU A 44 8.44 0.01 17.94
N ALA A 45 8.94 0.22 19.16
CA ALA A 45 9.68 1.42 19.51
C ALA A 45 11.01 1.56 18.72
N GLU A 46 11.72 0.45 18.49
CA GLU A 46 12.92 0.44 17.63
C GLU A 46 12.57 0.81 16.18
N LEU A 47 11.49 0.25 15.63
CA LEU A 47 11.00 0.56 14.28
C LEU A 47 10.67 2.04 14.12
N GLU A 48 9.91 2.60 15.05
CA GLU A 48 9.53 4.02 15.05
C GLU A 48 10.74 4.95 15.25
N ALA A 49 11.68 4.55 16.10
CA ALA A 49 12.93 5.29 16.28
C ALA A 49 13.78 5.28 15.00
N GLN A 50 13.86 4.15 14.29
CA GLN A 50 14.60 4.05 13.03
C GLN A 50 13.97 4.91 11.92
N THR A 51 12.65 4.88 11.81
CA THR A 51 11.91 5.56 10.73
C THR A 51 11.62 7.03 11.04
N GLY A 52 11.86 7.47 12.27
CA GLY A 52 11.64 8.86 12.71
C GLY A 52 10.16 9.24 12.83
N VAL A 53 9.24 8.28 12.70
CA VAL A 53 7.79 8.51 12.72
C VAL A 53 7.12 7.59 13.73
N ARG A 54 6.20 8.14 14.53
CA ARG A 54 5.26 7.32 15.29
C ARG A 54 4.20 6.81 14.32
N LEU A 55 4.01 5.50 14.21
CA LEU A 55 3.05 4.88 13.29
C LEU A 55 1.59 5.21 13.68
N PRO A 56 0.63 5.22 12.73
CA PRO A 56 -0.80 5.37 13.00
C PRO A 56 -1.29 4.43 14.09
N GLU A 57 -2.18 4.91 14.98
CA GLU A 57 -2.59 4.17 16.18
C GLU A 57 -3.17 2.80 15.81
N GLU A 58 -4.00 2.77 14.79
CA GLU A 58 -4.64 1.57 14.25
C GLU A 58 -3.61 0.56 13.72
N TYR A 59 -2.55 1.05 13.07
CA TYR A 59 -1.48 0.19 12.55
C TYR A 59 -0.56 -0.30 13.66
N ARG A 60 -0.29 0.52 14.68
CA ARG A 60 0.44 0.10 15.88
C ARG A 60 -0.27 -1.04 16.58
N ASP A 61 -1.58 -0.88 16.82
CA ASP A 61 -2.38 -1.89 17.50
C ASP A 61 -2.42 -3.20 16.69
N PHE A 62 -2.51 -3.12 15.36
CA PHE A 62 -2.39 -4.27 14.48
C PHE A 62 -1.04 -5.00 14.63
N LEU A 63 0.07 -4.26 14.58
CA LEU A 63 1.42 -4.83 14.70
C LEU A 63 1.64 -5.49 16.09
N LEU A 64 1.01 -4.98 17.15
CA LEU A 64 1.15 -5.48 18.51
C LEU A 64 0.22 -6.66 18.84
N HIS A 65 -0.96 -6.73 18.21
CA HIS A 65 -2.02 -7.65 18.62
C HIS A 65 -2.44 -8.67 17.56
N VAL A 66 -2.22 -8.38 16.27
CA VAL A 66 -2.61 -9.26 15.17
C VAL A 66 -1.38 -9.93 14.57
N GLY A 67 -0.41 -9.15 14.11
CA GLY A 67 0.81 -9.66 13.51
C GLY A 67 1.66 -8.58 12.85
N ALA A 68 2.93 -8.88 12.59
CA ALA A 68 3.83 -7.99 11.87
C ALA A 68 3.54 -7.93 10.34
N GLY A 69 2.43 -8.49 9.86
CA GLY A 69 2.02 -8.58 8.46
C GLY A 69 1.54 -9.99 8.08
N GLY A 70 1.55 -10.32 6.80
CA GLY A 70 1.09 -11.61 6.29
C GLY A 70 -0.34 -11.56 5.75
N ALA A 71 -1.23 -12.44 6.23
CA ALA A 71 -2.60 -12.53 5.71
C ALA A 71 -3.37 -11.22 5.83
N GLY A 72 -3.98 -10.81 4.72
CA GLY A 72 -4.62 -9.53 4.57
C GLY A 72 -5.19 -9.35 3.15
N PRO A 73 -5.71 -8.14 2.85
CA PRO A 73 -6.23 -7.78 1.53
C PRO A 73 -5.31 -8.16 0.37
N ALA A 74 -5.93 -8.46 -0.78
CA ALA A 74 -5.25 -8.94 -1.99
C ALA A 74 -4.28 -10.09 -1.67
N TYR A 75 -3.00 -9.96 -2.02
CA TYR A 75 -2.00 -11.01 -1.82
C TYR A 75 -1.34 -10.99 -0.44
N GLY A 76 -1.85 -10.19 0.49
CA GLY A 76 -1.38 -10.08 1.86
C GLY A 76 -0.71 -8.75 2.19
N LEU A 77 -0.70 -8.43 3.48
CA LEU A 77 0.01 -7.30 4.05
C LEU A 77 1.52 -7.56 4.08
N PHE A 78 2.31 -6.59 3.63
CA PHE A 78 3.75 -6.66 3.64
C PHE A 78 4.29 -6.80 5.06
N PRO A 79 4.99 -7.91 5.37
CA PRO A 79 5.56 -8.09 6.69
C PRO A 79 6.66 -7.06 6.97
N VAL A 80 6.63 -6.48 8.16
CA VAL A 80 7.73 -5.66 8.68
C VAL A 80 8.67 -6.56 9.49
N ARG A 81 9.93 -6.63 9.06
CA ARG A 81 10.93 -7.52 9.65
C ARG A 81 12.25 -6.80 9.87
N ARG A 82 13.01 -7.28 10.85
CA ARG A 82 14.38 -6.82 11.10
C ARG A 82 15.36 -7.68 10.31
N VAL A 83 16.01 -7.11 9.31
CA VAL A 83 17.00 -7.77 8.46
C VAL A 83 18.33 -7.04 8.53
N ARG A 84 19.41 -7.77 8.81
CA ARG A 84 20.78 -7.21 8.96
C ARG A 84 20.85 -6.02 9.93
N GLY A 85 20.00 -6.02 10.96
CA GLY A 85 19.95 -4.97 11.99
C GLY A 85 19.04 -3.79 11.69
N GLY A 86 18.40 -3.73 10.52
CA GLY A 86 17.43 -2.68 10.17
C GLY A 86 16.03 -3.23 9.95
N TRP A 87 15.03 -2.48 10.41
CA TRP A 87 13.61 -2.73 10.13
C TRP A 87 13.26 -2.32 8.70
N ARG A 88 12.46 -3.14 8.02
CA ARG A 88 11.92 -2.83 6.69
C ARG A 88 10.65 -3.63 6.43
N TRP A 89 9.81 -3.10 5.56
CA TRP A 89 8.71 -3.86 4.96
C TRP A 89 9.24 -4.72 3.81
N GLU A 90 8.73 -5.94 3.67
CA GLU A 90 9.13 -6.87 2.61
C GLU A 90 7.92 -7.22 1.72
N GLY A 91 8.05 -7.01 0.41
CA GLY A 91 6.98 -7.24 -0.56
C GLY A 91 7.32 -6.64 -1.91
N ASP A 92 6.58 -7.01 -2.95
CA ASP A 92 6.72 -6.43 -4.29
C ASP A 92 6.35 -4.93 -4.26
N GLY A 93 7.36 -4.08 -4.40
CA GLY A 93 7.23 -2.62 -4.33
C GLY A 93 7.31 -2.04 -2.91
N ALA A 94 7.67 -2.83 -1.90
CA ALA A 94 7.90 -2.32 -0.54
C ALA A 94 9.12 -1.38 -0.47
N ASP A 95 10.11 -1.59 -1.34
CA ASP A 95 11.32 -0.79 -1.52
C ASP A 95 11.07 0.55 -2.23
N LEU A 96 9.89 0.75 -2.81
CA LEU A 96 9.45 2.04 -3.37
C LEU A 96 9.13 3.08 -2.28
N ALA A 97 9.17 2.71 -1.00
CA ALA A 97 9.04 3.64 0.12
C ALA A 97 10.43 4.08 0.60
N ASP A 98 10.71 5.38 0.52
CA ASP A 98 11.91 5.94 1.13
C ASP A 98 11.76 6.00 2.66
N LEU A 99 12.32 5.00 3.33
CA LEU A 99 12.22 4.85 4.79
C LEU A 99 12.86 6.02 5.56
N SER A 100 13.76 6.79 4.94
CA SER A 100 14.40 7.95 5.56
C SER A 100 13.51 9.21 5.55
N ARG A 101 12.45 9.21 4.73
CA ARG A 101 11.53 10.34 4.52
C ARG A 101 10.13 10.08 5.06
N LEU A 102 9.95 9.07 5.92
CA LEU A 102 8.63 8.73 6.49
C LEU A 102 8.12 9.76 7.51
N ALA A 103 8.99 10.60 8.06
CA ALA A 103 8.61 11.70 8.94
C ALA A 103 8.15 12.95 8.17
N GLU A 104 8.47 13.06 6.87
CA GLU A 104 8.00 14.16 6.04
C GLU A 104 6.48 14.01 5.79
N PRO A 105 5.73 15.12 5.77
CA PRO A 105 4.29 15.04 5.53
C PRO A 105 4.00 14.57 4.10
N PHE A 106 3.15 13.56 3.96
CA PHE A 106 2.63 13.14 2.67
C PHE A 106 1.91 14.32 1.98
N PRO A 107 2.12 14.53 0.66
CA PRO A 107 1.58 15.69 -0.04
C PRO A 107 0.05 15.67 -0.08
N ASP A 108 -0.57 16.84 0.17
CA ASP A 108 -2.02 17.01 0.10
C ASP A 108 -2.57 17.04 -1.35
N ARG A 109 -1.68 17.13 -2.35
CA ARG A 109 -2.05 17.31 -3.75
C ARG A 109 -1.19 16.45 -4.68
N GLY A 110 -1.83 16.08 -5.79
CA GLY A 110 -1.19 15.50 -6.98
C GLY A 110 -0.14 16.41 -7.62
N PRO A 111 0.41 16.02 -8.79
CA PRO A 111 1.25 16.89 -9.59
C PRO A 111 0.44 18.14 -10.01
N ASP A 112 1.13 19.19 -10.44
CA ASP A 112 0.44 20.33 -11.03
C ASP A 112 -0.37 19.85 -12.25
N PRO A 113 -1.72 20.00 -12.25
CA PRO A 113 -2.55 19.59 -13.38
C PRO A 113 -2.12 20.24 -14.69
N LYS A 114 -1.65 21.49 -14.65
CA LYS A 114 -1.15 22.15 -15.85
C LYS A 114 0.11 21.49 -16.39
N LEU A 115 1.02 21.06 -15.51
CA LEU A 115 2.22 20.33 -15.92
C LEU A 115 1.86 19.01 -16.59
N LEU A 116 0.87 18.30 -16.07
CA LEU A 116 0.34 17.08 -16.67
C LEU A 116 -0.29 17.35 -18.04
N ASP A 117 -1.14 18.37 -18.14
CA ASP A 117 -1.75 18.77 -19.42
C ASP A 117 -0.68 19.16 -20.45
N ASP A 118 0.33 19.93 -20.04
CA ASP A 118 1.45 20.35 -20.90
C ASP A 118 2.29 19.15 -21.35
N LEU A 119 2.50 18.13 -20.48
CA LEU A 119 3.18 16.88 -20.84
C LEU A 119 2.36 16.07 -21.85
N LEU A 120 1.06 15.87 -21.58
CA LEU A 120 0.16 15.13 -22.48
C LEU A 120 0.09 15.78 -23.87
N ALA A 121 0.05 17.12 -23.92
CA ALA A 121 0.05 17.86 -25.19
C ALA A 121 1.37 17.75 -25.97
N GLN A 122 2.45 17.26 -25.35
CA GLN A 122 3.75 17.01 -25.98
C GLN A 122 3.99 15.53 -26.30
N CYS A 123 2.96 14.68 -26.20
CA CYS A 123 3.05 13.28 -26.62
C CYS A 123 3.43 13.21 -28.11
N PRO A 124 4.55 12.55 -28.47
CA PRO A 124 4.95 12.37 -29.86
C PRO A 124 3.86 11.64 -30.66
N GLU A 125 3.55 12.15 -31.85
CA GLU A 125 2.68 11.48 -32.82
C GLU A 125 3.57 10.80 -33.87
N GLU A 126 3.34 9.51 -34.15
CA GLU A 126 4.14 8.72 -35.10
C GLU A 126 4.22 9.41 -36.47
N GLU A 127 3.15 10.07 -36.90
CA GLU A 127 3.08 10.79 -38.19
C GLU A 127 4.00 12.01 -38.29
N CYS A 128 4.61 12.45 -37.19
CA CYS A 128 5.57 13.56 -37.17
C CYS A 128 7.01 13.14 -37.49
N PHE A 129 7.27 11.84 -37.67
CA PHE A 129 8.61 11.29 -37.83
C PHE A 129 8.75 10.55 -39.17
N ASP A 130 9.89 10.74 -39.83
CA ASP A 130 10.22 10.06 -41.10
C ASP A 130 10.82 8.66 -40.85
N ASP A 131 11.34 8.40 -39.65
CA ASP A 131 12.00 7.17 -39.21
C ASP A 131 11.44 6.68 -37.87
N ILE A 132 11.30 5.36 -37.73
CA ILE A 132 10.74 4.74 -36.52
C ILE A 132 11.68 4.83 -35.32
N GLU A 133 13.00 4.80 -35.53
CA GLU A 133 13.99 4.94 -34.46
C GLU A 133 13.90 6.34 -33.83
N ASP A 134 13.69 7.38 -34.65
CA ASP A 134 13.50 8.76 -34.16
C ASP A 134 12.19 8.92 -33.35
N PHE A 135 11.12 8.20 -33.74
CA PHE A 135 9.85 8.18 -32.99
C PHE A 135 10.00 7.46 -31.65
N ASP A 136 10.63 6.27 -31.66
CA ASP A 136 10.89 5.49 -30.45
C ASP A 136 11.72 6.31 -29.44
N ASP A 137 12.79 6.97 -29.90
CA ASP A 137 13.62 7.87 -29.08
C ASP A 137 12.80 9.04 -28.49
N ALA A 138 11.88 9.61 -29.27
CA ALA A 138 11.03 10.70 -28.82
C ALA A 138 9.99 10.26 -27.78
N ILE A 139 9.42 9.06 -27.95
CA ILE A 139 8.49 8.44 -27.00
C ILE A 139 9.21 8.12 -25.70
N GLU A 140 10.40 7.50 -25.75
CA GLU A 140 11.20 7.21 -24.56
C GLU A 140 11.51 8.50 -23.78
N ALA A 141 11.95 9.56 -24.47
CA ALA A 141 12.22 10.85 -23.84
C ALA A 141 10.94 11.55 -23.30
N TRP A 142 9.76 11.25 -23.85
CA TRP A 142 8.49 11.73 -23.32
C TRP A 142 8.07 10.94 -22.07
N ASP A 143 8.18 9.61 -22.11
CA ASP A 143 7.92 8.72 -20.98
C ASP A 143 8.81 9.06 -19.78
N GLU A 144 10.13 9.25 -19.99
CA GLU A 144 11.06 9.65 -18.92
C GLU A 144 10.65 10.96 -18.23
N ARG A 145 10.12 11.93 -18.99
CA ARG A 145 9.62 13.20 -18.44
C ARG A 145 8.33 13.00 -17.65
N GLY A 146 7.44 12.15 -18.14
CA GLY A 146 6.23 11.73 -17.42
C GLY A 146 6.58 11.06 -16.10
N ASP A 147 7.50 10.11 -16.13
CA ASP A 147 7.96 9.35 -14.97
C ASP A 147 8.62 10.23 -13.92
N ALA A 148 9.46 11.18 -14.35
CA ALA A 148 10.09 12.16 -13.47
C ALA A 148 9.07 13.03 -12.71
N VAL A 149 7.83 13.15 -13.20
CA VAL A 149 6.74 13.88 -12.54
C VAL A 149 5.86 12.95 -11.72
N LEU A 150 5.38 11.84 -12.30
CA LEU A 150 4.43 10.93 -11.66
C LEU A 150 5.06 10.09 -10.55
N PHE A 151 6.33 9.70 -10.72
CA PHE A 151 7.08 8.84 -9.82
C PHE A 151 8.21 9.55 -9.07
N ALA A 152 8.22 10.89 -9.06
CA ALA A 152 9.15 11.65 -8.22
C ALA A 152 9.11 11.16 -6.75
N PRO A 153 10.26 11.01 -6.06
CA PRO A 153 10.29 10.51 -4.68
C PRO A 153 9.41 11.30 -3.70
N GLU A 154 9.26 12.61 -3.92
CA GLU A 154 8.43 13.52 -3.13
C GLU A 154 6.93 13.15 -3.16
N ARG A 155 6.49 12.39 -4.18
CA ARG A 155 5.10 11.96 -4.37
C ARG A 155 4.64 11.00 -3.26
N THR A 156 5.58 10.27 -2.65
CA THR A 156 5.28 9.17 -1.73
C THR A 156 5.97 9.28 -0.37
N VAL A 157 6.58 10.42 -0.06
CA VAL A 157 7.14 10.69 1.28
C VAL A 157 6.05 10.55 2.34
N GLY A 158 6.45 10.16 3.56
CA GLY A 158 5.47 9.95 4.62
C GLY A 158 4.52 8.76 4.42
N ALA A 159 4.75 7.89 3.43
CA ALA A 159 3.91 6.73 3.15
C ALA A 159 4.72 5.46 2.88
N ILE A 160 4.14 4.31 3.25
CA ILE A 160 4.69 2.98 2.94
C ILE A 160 3.73 2.23 2.03
N ALA A 161 4.23 1.39 1.13
CA ALA A 161 3.41 0.37 0.49
C ALA A 161 3.11 -0.73 1.52
N ILE A 162 1.85 -1.16 1.60
CA ILE A 162 1.40 -2.16 2.57
C ILE A 162 0.90 -3.44 1.93
N CYS A 163 0.52 -3.43 0.65
CA CYS A 163 0.22 -4.63 -0.13
C CYS A 163 0.44 -4.35 -1.63
N HIS A 164 0.48 -5.40 -2.46
CA HIS A 164 0.34 -5.26 -3.91
C HIS A 164 -1.00 -5.87 -4.36
N LEU A 165 -1.56 -5.29 -5.43
CA LEU A 165 -2.76 -5.79 -6.09
C LEU A 165 -2.43 -6.61 -7.36
N GLY A 166 -1.14 -6.77 -7.68
CA GLY A 166 -0.66 -7.27 -8.98
C GLY A 166 -0.44 -6.11 -9.95
N CYS A 167 0.08 -6.38 -11.15
CA CYS A 167 0.27 -5.38 -12.22
C CYS A 167 0.96 -4.08 -11.75
N ALA A 168 1.91 -4.17 -10.82
CA ALA A 168 2.57 -3.02 -10.20
C ALA A 168 1.64 -2.00 -9.48
N GLN A 169 0.40 -2.36 -9.18
CA GLN A 169 -0.52 -1.61 -8.33
C GLN A 169 -0.29 -1.94 -6.85
N ARG A 170 -0.40 -0.93 -6.00
CA ARG A 170 -0.18 -1.07 -4.55
C ARG A 170 -1.23 -0.33 -3.75
N GLU A 171 -1.43 -0.75 -2.52
CA GLU A 171 -2.08 0.09 -1.52
C GLU A 171 -1.01 0.64 -0.57
N ARG A 172 -1.13 1.93 -0.23
CA ARG A 172 -0.19 2.64 0.62
C ARG A 172 -0.87 3.09 1.92
N LEU A 173 -0.16 2.99 3.03
CA LEU A 173 -0.55 3.57 4.30
C LEU A 173 0.17 4.89 4.52
N ILE A 174 -0.59 5.95 4.79
CA ILE A 174 -0.03 7.27 5.09
C ILE A 174 0.36 7.34 6.57
N LEU A 175 1.63 7.63 6.84
CA LEU A 175 2.21 7.67 8.19
C LEU A 175 2.33 9.10 8.74
N SER A 176 2.51 10.08 7.84
CA SER A 176 2.79 11.49 8.18
C SER A 176 1.99 12.46 7.31
N GLY A 177 1.62 13.62 7.85
CA GLY A 177 0.81 14.63 7.16
C GLY A 177 -0.68 14.62 7.51
N SER A 178 -1.49 15.37 6.76
CA SER A 178 -2.92 15.56 7.03
C SER A 178 -3.74 14.27 6.84
N HIS A 179 -3.28 13.38 5.96
CA HIS A 179 -3.93 12.12 5.59
C HIS A 179 -3.52 10.92 6.47
N ARG A 180 -2.80 11.18 7.58
CA ARG A 180 -2.24 10.14 8.45
C ARG A 180 -3.27 9.08 8.90
N GLY A 181 -2.92 7.82 8.69
CA GLY A 181 -3.72 6.63 9.05
C GLY A 181 -4.72 6.19 7.99
N THR A 182 -4.81 6.90 6.86
CA THR A 182 -5.65 6.52 5.72
C THR A 182 -4.91 5.62 4.75
N VAL A 183 -5.66 4.81 4.00
CA VAL A 183 -5.14 3.92 2.95
C VAL A 183 -5.44 4.51 1.58
N TRP A 184 -4.44 4.50 0.71
CA TRP A 184 -4.48 5.07 -0.63
C TRP A 184 -4.19 4.00 -1.67
N SER A 185 -4.87 4.08 -2.81
CA SER A 185 -4.55 3.29 -4.00
C SER A 185 -3.43 3.98 -4.77
N ASP A 186 -2.40 3.22 -5.13
CA ASP A 186 -1.30 3.61 -6.00
C ASP A 186 -1.41 2.82 -7.30
N CYS A 187 -2.15 3.40 -8.25
CA CYS A 187 -2.39 2.87 -9.60
C CYS A 187 -1.62 3.66 -10.67
N ARG A 188 -0.52 4.34 -10.29
CA ARG A 188 0.25 5.18 -11.21
C ARG A 188 0.85 4.39 -12.39
N ALA A 189 1.04 3.08 -12.21
CA ALA A 189 1.44 2.18 -13.30
C ALA A 189 0.37 2.01 -14.41
N ASP A 190 -0.88 2.42 -14.14
CA ASP A 190 -2.00 2.43 -15.09
C ASP A 190 -2.42 3.87 -15.44
N ASP A 191 -1.51 4.84 -15.34
CA ASP A 191 -1.76 6.27 -15.59
C ASP A 191 -2.86 6.91 -14.71
N VAL A 192 -3.17 6.27 -13.57
CA VAL A 192 -4.12 6.79 -12.56
C VAL A 192 -3.36 7.28 -11.34
N ASP A 193 -3.57 8.54 -10.96
CA ASP A 193 -2.86 9.11 -9.82
C ASP A 193 -3.24 8.45 -8.48
N LEU A 194 -2.38 8.63 -7.47
CA LEU A 194 -2.62 8.29 -6.08
C LEU A 194 -3.95 8.87 -5.59
N ALA A 195 -4.82 8.02 -5.06
CA ALA A 195 -6.12 8.44 -4.53
C ALA A 195 -6.42 7.76 -3.18
N PRO A 196 -7.07 8.45 -2.23
CA PRO A 196 -7.53 7.80 -1.02
C PRO A 196 -8.59 6.76 -1.35
N LEU A 197 -8.56 5.61 -0.68
CA LEU A 197 -9.71 4.72 -0.65
C LEU A 197 -10.83 5.44 0.12
N LEU A 198 -12.05 5.40 -0.41
CA LEU A 198 -13.20 6.08 0.17
C LEU A 198 -14.28 5.07 0.58
N HIS A 199 -14.95 5.36 1.68
CA HIS A 199 -16.24 4.76 2.04
C HIS A 199 -17.35 5.26 1.11
N ASP A 200 -18.52 4.61 1.14
CA ASP A 200 -19.70 5.01 0.33
C ASP A 200 -20.16 6.45 0.60
N ASP A 201 -19.86 7.00 1.79
CA ASP A 201 -20.16 8.38 2.19
C ASP A 201 -19.08 9.39 1.77
N GLY A 202 -18.05 8.94 1.05
CA GLY A 202 -16.94 9.76 0.57
C GLY A 202 -15.86 10.03 1.62
N THR A 203 -15.93 9.45 2.81
CA THR A 203 -14.87 9.61 3.83
C THR A 203 -13.67 8.69 3.57
N PRO A 204 -12.42 9.12 3.85
CA PRO A 204 -11.25 8.28 3.65
C PRO A 204 -11.23 7.04 4.55
N VAL A 205 -10.94 5.89 3.94
CA VAL A 205 -10.78 4.61 4.63
C VAL A 205 -9.50 4.62 5.45
N ARG A 206 -9.63 4.26 6.74
CA ARG A 206 -8.50 4.09 7.66
C ARG A 206 -8.02 2.63 7.68
N PHE A 207 -6.79 2.42 8.16
CA PHE A 207 -6.16 1.09 8.18
C PHE A 207 -7.00 0.01 8.87
N ASP A 208 -7.63 0.33 10.00
CA ASP A 208 -8.49 -0.60 10.74
C ASP A 208 -9.63 -1.11 9.88
N ARG A 209 -10.37 -0.19 9.23
CA ARG A 209 -11.49 -0.52 8.37
C ARG A 209 -11.07 -1.27 7.12
N TRP A 210 -9.99 -0.81 6.48
CA TRP A 210 -9.43 -1.49 5.31
C TRP A 210 -9.12 -2.97 5.61
N TYR A 211 -8.52 -3.28 6.76
CA TYR A 211 -8.23 -4.66 7.14
C TYR A 211 -9.47 -5.44 7.59
N THR A 212 -10.33 -4.85 8.43
CA THR A 212 -11.51 -5.56 8.97
C THR A 212 -12.57 -5.83 7.91
N ASP A 213 -12.77 -4.91 6.98
CA ASP A 213 -13.77 -5.07 5.91
C ASP A 213 -13.37 -6.20 4.95
N TRP A 214 -12.06 -6.36 4.70
CA TRP A 214 -11.55 -7.54 4.00
C TRP A 214 -11.82 -8.81 4.79
N LEU A 215 -11.48 -8.85 6.08
CA LEU A 215 -11.67 -10.05 6.90
C LEU A 215 -13.14 -10.47 6.94
N GLU A 216 -14.07 -9.53 7.10
CA GLU A 216 -15.51 -9.81 7.08
C GLU A 216 -16.00 -10.33 5.72
N LYS A 217 -15.48 -9.79 4.60
CA LYS A 217 -15.76 -10.33 3.26
C LYS A 217 -15.19 -11.73 3.11
N ALA A 218 -13.97 -11.97 3.57
CA ALA A 218 -13.29 -13.24 3.49
C ALA A 218 -13.98 -14.32 4.32
N GLU A 219 -14.42 -13.99 5.54
CA GLU A 219 -15.24 -14.85 6.41
C GLU A 219 -16.56 -15.24 5.72
N ARG A 220 -17.26 -14.29 5.08
CA ARG A 220 -18.49 -14.58 4.32
C ARG A 220 -18.22 -15.53 3.15
N THR A 221 -17.17 -15.28 2.36
CA THR A 221 -16.79 -16.17 1.26
C THR A 221 -16.43 -17.56 1.76
N ALA A 222 -15.61 -17.66 2.82
CA ALA A 222 -15.19 -18.93 3.38
C ALA A 222 -16.36 -19.78 3.94
N LEU A 223 -17.44 -19.13 4.38
CA LEU A 223 -18.67 -19.77 4.84
C LEU A 223 -19.68 -20.07 3.73
N SER A 224 -19.62 -19.37 2.60
CA SER A 224 -20.58 -19.50 1.49
C SER A 224 -20.13 -20.47 0.40
N ALA A 225 -18.86 -20.92 0.43
CA ALA A 225 -18.36 -21.91 -0.50
C ALA A 225 -19.04 -23.28 -0.26
N PRO A 226 -19.47 -23.97 -1.33
CA PRO A 226 -20.24 -25.22 -1.26
C PRO A 226 -19.44 -26.42 -0.73
#